data_AF-A0A938VMC3-F1
#
_entry.id   AF-A0A938VMC3-F1
#
_cell.length_a   1.000
_cell.length_b   1.000
_cell.length_c   1.000
_cell.angle_alpha   90.00
_cell.angle_beta   90.00
_cell.angle_gamma   90.00
#
_symmetry.space_group_name_H-M   'P 1'
#
loop_
_entity.id
_entity.type
_entity.pdbx_description
1 polymer ?
#
loop_
_entity_poly.entity_id
_entity_poly.type
_entity_poly.pdbx_seq_one_letter_code
_entity_poly.pdbx_strand_id
1 'polypeptide(L)'
;MARRIVDLSQQLAPGENGSPLQAAKYELPDVERTVHHRVTFEGAAGTHVVAPYRYLGWGTSIGEIAPERFFGEAVTLRVHAGDVGDAELEDASAGRLRLGDIAILAPASPTQPPSILTVKGAQWLFIRGAKLVALDASIAPGPAGDPAQTRDVLLALLENEVPVVLNLTQTAQLSDQRVALMALPSPVKGLDAWPVRVVALDPGAEPAIPVADVPQVPEAVHEFDAGDAAGDGAALTVAPETTAVEPPIDATPAPAHEPSPVDGGSAPRAPELIPEVSESAVAATAMTERAPAHDASTPTPTTASESAGESATGIVAEP
;
A
#
# COMPACT_ATOMS: atom_id res chain seq x y z
N MET A 1 11.39 -21.95 5.61
CA MET A 1 10.20 -22.46 4.90
C MET A 1 10.15 -21.80 3.55
N ALA A 2 9.82 -22.54 2.49
CA ALA A 2 9.62 -21.93 1.18
C ALA A 2 8.47 -20.91 1.26
N ARG A 3 8.61 -19.76 0.59
CA ARG A 3 7.55 -18.77 0.43
C ARG A 3 7.20 -18.70 -1.05
N ARG A 4 5.92 -18.65 -1.35
CA ARG A 4 5.42 -18.40 -2.72
C ARG A 4 5.17 -16.91 -2.91
N ILE A 5 5.22 -16.47 -4.16
CA ILE A 5 4.77 -15.13 -4.54
C ILE A 5 3.30 -15.22 -4.92
N VAL A 6 2.45 -14.44 -4.23
CA VAL A 6 1.08 -14.18 -4.65
C VAL A 6 1.04 -12.76 -5.19
N ASP A 7 0.71 -12.61 -6.47
CA ASP A 7 0.41 -11.31 -7.05
C ASP A 7 -1.00 -10.91 -6.68
N LEU A 8 -1.16 -9.68 -6.20
CA LEU A 8 -2.44 -9.13 -5.75
C LEU A 8 -2.89 -7.97 -6.64
N SER A 9 -2.25 -7.80 -7.79
CA SER A 9 -2.45 -6.65 -8.66
C SER A 9 -3.47 -6.93 -9.76
N GLN A 10 -4.35 -5.99 -10.02
CA GLN A 10 -5.18 -6.00 -11.22
C GLN A 10 -4.29 -5.84 -12.45
N GLN A 11 -4.52 -6.68 -13.46
CA GLN A 11 -3.92 -6.48 -14.77
C GLN A 11 -4.52 -5.22 -15.42
N LEU A 12 -3.67 -4.26 -15.75
CA LEU A 12 -4.07 -3.09 -16.51
C LEU A 12 -4.08 -3.39 -18.00
N ALA A 13 -5.19 -3.13 -18.67
CA ALA A 13 -5.32 -3.21 -20.11
C ALA A 13 -5.45 -1.79 -20.68
N PRO A 14 -4.60 -1.39 -21.65
CA PRO A 14 -4.79 -0.13 -22.36
C PRO A 14 -6.13 -0.09 -23.07
N GLY A 15 -6.81 1.04 -23.00
CA GLY A 15 -8.10 1.26 -23.66
C GLY A 15 -8.11 2.54 -24.49
N GLU A 16 -9.21 2.76 -25.19
CA GLU A 16 -9.47 3.99 -25.93
C GLU A 16 -9.97 5.12 -24.99
N ASN A 17 -10.27 6.29 -25.57
CA ASN A 17 -10.75 7.52 -24.93
C ASN A 17 -11.48 7.32 -23.59
N GLY A 18 -10.98 7.98 -22.53
CA GLY A 18 -11.55 7.90 -21.19
C GLY A 18 -11.08 6.68 -20.38
N SER A 19 -10.30 5.78 -20.96
CA SER A 19 -9.61 4.73 -20.20
C SER A 19 -8.58 5.33 -19.24
N PRO A 20 -8.49 4.82 -17.99
CA PRO A 20 -7.47 5.25 -17.02
C PRO A 20 -6.04 4.84 -17.43
N LEU A 21 -5.89 4.06 -18.49
CA LEU A 21 -4.61 3.71 -19.11
C LEU A 21 -4.73 3.74 -20.65
N GLN A 22 -3.81 4.46 -21.29
CA GLN A 22 -3.62 4.52 -22.73
C GLN A 22 -2.16 4.17 -23.05
N ALA A 23 -1.95 3.43 -24.14
CA ALA A 23 -0.63 3.08 -24.62
C ALA A 23 -0.58 3.22 -26.15
N ALA A 24 0.40 3.97 -26.64
CA ALA A 24 0.64 4.17 -28.07
C ALA A 24 2.01 3.61 -28.45
N LYS A 25 2.04 2.64 -29.36
CA LYS A 25 3.27 2.07 -29.92
C LYS A 25 3.92 3.08 -30.88
N TYR A 26 5.24 3.21 -30.82
CA TYR A 26 6.03 3.97 -31.79
C TYR A 26 7.40 3.30 -32.04
N GLU A 27 8.03 3.68 -33.14
CA GLU A 27 9.38 3.26 -33.52
C GLU A 27 10.30 4.49 -33.56
N LEU A 28 11.56 4.32 -33.17
CA LEU A 28 12.54 5.39 -33.29
C LEU A 28 13.09 5.42 -34.72
N PRO A 29 13.12 6.59 -35.41
CA PRO A 29 13.52 6.67 -36.80
C PRO A 29 14.89 6.07 -37.12
N ASP A 30 15.83 6.16 -36.18
CA ASP A 30 17.24 5.81 -36.39
C ASP A 30 17.69 4.56 -35.61
N VAL A 31 16.74 3.77 -35.08
CA VAL A 31 17.07 2.56 -34.32
C VAL A 31 16.30 1.36 -34.88
N GLU A 32 16.97 0.61 -35.75
CA GLU A 32 16.41 -0.61 -36.33
C GLU A 32 15.94 -1.59 -35.23
N ARG A 33 14.76 -2.18 -35.46
CA ARG A 33 14.20 -3.28 -34.65
C ARG A 33 13.88 -2.92 -33.19
N THR A 34 13.44 -1.69 -32.93
CA THR A 34 12.95 -1.29 -31.60
C THR A 34 11.44 -1.14 -31.56
N VAL A 35 10.84 -1.51 -30.42
CA VAL A 35 9.41 -1.30 -30.14
C VAL A 35 9.30 -0.48 -28.86
N HIS A 36 8.79 0.74 -29.00
CA HIS A 36 8.57 1.65 -27.89
C HIS A 36 7.09 1.87 -27.65
N HIS A 37 6.73 2.22 -26.42
CA HIS A 37 5.38 2.64 -26.06
C HIS A 37 5.44 3.95 -25.30
N ARG A 38 4.55 4.89 -25.65
CA ARG A 38 4.20 6.01 -24.78
C ARG A 38 2.98 5.60 -23.99
N VAL A 39 3.04 5.73 -22.67
CA VAL A 39 1.97 5.33 -21.76
C VAL A 39 1.49 6.55 -21.00
N THR A 40 0.17 6.73 -20.96
CA THR A 40 -0.51 7.74 -20.15
C THR A 40 -1.49 7.02 -19.24
N PHE A 41 -1.47 7.30 -17.94
CA PHE A 41 -2.44 6.74 -17.00
C PHE A 41 -2.85 7.75 -15.94
N GLU A 42 -4.01 7.53 -15.36
CA GLU A 42 -4.44 8.21 -14.13
C GLU A 42 -3.72 7.60 -12.92
N GLY A 43 -3.36 8.41 -11.92
CA GLY A 43 -2.68 7.92 -10.71
C GLY A 43 -3.48 6.85 -9.95
N ALA A 44 -4.80 6.81 -10.14
CA ALA A 44 -5.71 5.84 -9.55
C ALA A 44 -6.03 4.64 -10.46
N ALA A 45 -5.25 4.40 -11.53
CA ALA A 45 -5.49 3.28 -12.44
C ALA A 45 -5.25 1.92 -11.77
N GLY A 46 -6.26 1.03 -11.81
CA GLY A 46 -6.19 -0.35 -11.32
C GLY A 46 -5.82 -0.46 -9.85
N THR A 47 -4.92 -1.39 -9.51
CA THR A 47 -4.33 -1.47 -8.17
C THR A 47 -3.36 -0.31 -7.98
N HIS A 48 -3.66 0.55 -7.01
CA HIS A 48 -2.91 1.78 -6.79
C HIS A 48 -2.84 2.11 -5.30
N VAL A 49 -1.86 2.92 -4.95
CA VAL A 49 -1.74 3.49 -3.61
C VAL A 49 -2.23 4.94 -3.62
N VAL A 50 -2.86 5.37 -2.53
CA VAL A 50 -3.33 6.72 -2.26
C VAL A 50 -2.55 7.30 -1.09
N ALA A 51 -2.00 8.50 -1.30
CA ALA A 51 -1.22 9.26 -0.32
C ALA A 51 -2.10 10.30 0.39
N PRO A 52 -1.64 10.80 1.57
CA PRO A 52 -2.32 11.90 2.28
C PRO A 52 -2.63 13.12 1.42
N TYR A 53 -1.74 13.43 0.47
CA TYR A 53 -1.88 14.53 -0.47
C TYR A 53 -3.20 14.55 -1.25
N ARG A 54 -3.86 13.40 -1.44
CA ARG A 54 -5.17 13.26 -2.13
C ARG A 54 -6.24 14.22 -1.60
N TYR A 55 -6.32 14.40 -0.29
CA TYR A 55 -7.33 15.25 0.34
C TYR A 55 -6.74 16.35 1.24
N LEU A 56 -5.44 16.25 1.54
CA LEU A 56 -4.71 17.18 2.37
C LEU A 56 -3.66 17.84 1.48
N GLY A 57 -3.94 19.01 0.92
CA GLY A 57 -2.98 19.69 0.03
C GLY A 57 -1.62 20.05 0.67
N TRP A 58 -1.51 19.88 1.99
CA TRP A 58 -0.28 20.00 2.79
C TRP A 58 0.29 18.65 3.25
N GLY A 59 -0.42 17.54 2.99
CA GLY A 59 -0.02 16.19 3.37
C GLY A 59 1.05 15.62 2.44
N THR A 60 1.69 14.55 2.90
CA THR A 60 2.78 13.89 2.18
C THR A 60 2.33 13.34 0.82
N SER A 61 3.09 13.62 -0.24
CA SER A 61 2.85 13.05 -1.58
C SER A 61 3.51 11.68 -1.74
N ILE A 62 3.12 10.92 -2.77
CA ILE A 62 3.61 9.54 -3.01
C ILE A 62 5.13 9.43 -2.94
N GLY A 63 5.86 10.33 -3.61
CA GLY A 63 7.33 10.31 -3.65
C GLY A 63 8.03 10.73 -2.36
N GLU A 64 7.29 11.22 -1.37
CA GLU A 64 7.82 11.67 -0.08
C GLU A 64 7.57 10.67 1.06
N ILE A 65 6.69 9.69 0.85
CA ILE A 65 6.42 8.64 1.83
C ILE A 65 7.61 7.68 1.90
N ALA A 66 8.09 7.41 3.11
CA ALA A 66 9.20 6.49 3.36
C ALA A 66 8.88 5.06 2.85
N PRO A 67 9.78 4.41 2.09
CA PRO A 67 9.52 3.12 1.46
C PRO A 67 9.17 2.00 2.45
N GLU A 68 9.63 2.10 3.70
CA GLU A 68 9.33 1.15 4.79
C GLU A 68 7.83 1.11 5.14
N ARG A 69 7.03 2.10 4.72
CA ARG A 69 5.57 2.08 4.82
C ARG A 69 4.95 1.05 3.88
N PHE A 70 5.57 0.83 2.72
CA PHE A 70 5.04 0.01 1.63
C PHE A 70 5.56 -1.43 1.63
N PHE A 71 6.38 -1.81 2.62
CA PHE A 71 6.91 -3.15 2.76
C PHE A 71 6.92 -3.62 4.21
N GLY A 72 6.50 -4.85 4.47
CA GLY A 72 6.68 -5.48 5.77
C GLY A 72 5.71 -6.63 6.03
N GLU A 73 5.67 -7.05 7.29
CA GLU A 73 4.73 -8.05 7.78
C GLU A 73 3.28 -7.56 7.62
N ALA A 74 2.42 -8.45 7.15
CA ALA A 74 1.04 -8.18 6.84
C ALA A 74 0.11 -9.28 7.39
N VAL A 75 -1.10 -8.87 7.74
CA VAL A 75 -2.16 -9.76 8.21
C VAL A 75 -3.37 -9.61 7.31
N THR A 76 -3.88 -10.73 6.81
CA THR A 76 -5.16 -10.78 6.11
C THR A 76 -6.30 -10.85 7.12
N LEU A 77 -7.16 -9.82 7.07
CA LEU A 77 -8.39 -9.69 7.83
C LEU A 77 -9.54 -10.05 6.90
N ARG A 78 -10.12 -11.24 7.11
CA ARG A 78 -11.23 -11.75 6.30
C ARG A 78 -12.54 -11.23 6.88
N VAL A 79 -13.23 -10.39 6.12
CA VAL A 79 -14.45 -9.69 6.53
C VAL A 79 -15.65 -10.16 5.70
N HIS A 80 -16.82 -10.21 6.31
CA HIS A 80 -18.07 -10.60 5.69
C HIS A 80 -18.66 -9.45 4.86
N ALA A 81 -19.71 -9.76 4.09
CA ALA A 81 -20.44 -8.77 3.32
C ALA A 81 -21.18 -7.77 4.23
N GLY A 82 -21.27 -6.52 3.78
CA GLY A 82 -21.89 -5.43 4.54
C GLY A 82 -20.90 -4.44 5.12
N ASP A 83 -21.31 -3.74 6.18
CA ASP A 83 -20.53 -2.68 6.82
C ASP A 83 -19.42 -3.26 7.70
N VAL A 84 -18.18 -2.99 7.33
CA VAL A 84 -16.97 -3.39 8.04
C VAL A 84 -16.63 -2.34 9.09
N GLY A 85 -17.02 -2.63 10.32
CA GLY A 85 -16.79 -1.82 11.51
C GLY A 85 -15.62 -2.29 12.38
N ASP A 86 -15.44 -1.63 13.51
CA ASP A 86 -14.44 -1.96 14.53
C ASP A 86 -14.65 -3.35 15.14
N ALA A 87 -15.88 -3.73 15.47
CA ALA A 87 -16.19 -5.05 16.04
C ALA A 87 -15.83 -6.20 15.08
N GLU A 88 -16.19 -6.07 13.80
CA GLU A 88 -15.87 -7.08 12.79
C GLU A 88 -14.36 -7.19 12.53
N LEU A 89 -13.64 -6.06 12.53
CA LEU A 89 -12.19 -6.08 12.38
C LEU A 89 -11.47 -6.66 13.60
N GLU A 90 -11.99 -6.45 14.81
CA GLU A 90 -11.48 -7.08 16.02
C GLU A 90 -11.60 -8.60 15.93
N ASP A 91 -12.78 -9.09 15.56
CA ASP A 91 -13.04 -10.53 15.38
C ASP A 91 -12.17 -11.11 14.27
N ALA A 92 -12.12 -10.47 13.10
CA ALA A 92 -11.31 -10.91 11.97
C ALA A 92 -9.80 -10.90 12.29
N SER A 93 -9.33 -9.93 13.09
CA SER A 93 -7.95 -9.86 13.53
C SER A 93 -7.60 -10.99 14.48
N ALA A 94 -8.48 -11.31 15.43
CA ALA A 94 -8.24 -12.29 16.49
C ALA A 94 -6.88 -12.06 17.19
N GLY A 95 -6.54 -10.78 17.42
CA GLY A 95 -5.26 -10.37 18.03
C GLY A 95 -4.02 -10.53 17.14
N ARG A 96 -4.16 -10.89 15.86
CA ARG A 96 -3.02 -11.10 14.95
C ARG A 96 -2.40 -9.78 14.48
N LEU A 97 -3.19 -8.71 14.32
CA LEU A 97 -2.66 -7.40 13.90
C LEU A 97 -1.87 -6.73 15.02
N ARG A 98 -0.62 -6.35 14.73
CA ARG A 98 0.36 -5.72 15.60
C ARG A 98 0.75 -4.34 15.08
N LEU A 99 1.30 -3.51 15.97
CA LEU A 99 1.84 -2.20 15.63
C LEU A 99 2.92 -2.31 14.55
N GLY A 100 2.78 -1.52 13.48
CA GLY A 100 3.70 -1.49 12.34
C GLY A 100 3.39 -2.51 11.25
N ASP A 101 2.33 -3.31 11.39
CA ASP A 101 1.89 -4.24 10.35
C ASP A 101 1.17 -3.55 9.20
N ILE A 102 1.10 -4.24 8.08
CA ILE A 102 0.19 -3.94 6.98
C ILE A 102 -1.13 -4.71 7.19
N ALA A 103 -2.26 -4.03 7.12
CA ALA A 103 -3.58 -4.67 7.19
C ALA A 103 -4.12 -4.91 5.77
N ILE A 104 -4.35 -6.18 5.42
CA ILE A 104 -4.97 -6.55 4.15
C ILE A 104 -6.42 -6.92 4.44
N LEU A 105 -7.37 -6.12 3.99
CA LEU A 105 -8.79 -6.45 4.09
C LEU A 105 -9.17 -7.27 2.86
N ALA A 106 -9.70 -8.47 3.10
CA ALA A 106 -10.09 -9.42 2.06
C ALA A 106 -11.50 -9.95 2.36
N PRO A 107 -12.28 -10.32 1.33
CA PRO A 107 -13.56 -10.94 1.56
C PRO A 107 -13.41 -12.31 2.25
N ALA A 108 -14.34 -12.64 3.15
CA ALA A 108 -14.41 -13.95 3.78
C ALA A 108 -14.77 -15.05 2.78
N SER A 109 -15.50 -14.71 1.71
CA SER A 109 -15.79 -15.60 0.59
C SER A 109 -15.68 -14.85 -0.74
N PRO A 110 -15.06 -15.43 -1.79
CA PRO A 110 -14.90 -14.77 -3.09
C PRO A 110 -16.22 -14.52 -3.82
N THR A 111 -17.32 -15.15 -3.40
CA THR A 111 -18.64 -14.98 -4.00
C THR A 111 -19.58 -14.12 -3.16
N GLN A 112 -19.08 -13.53 -2.06
CA GLN A 112 -19.92 -12.69 -1.22
C GLN A 112 -20.22 -11.34 -1.91
N PRO A 113 -21.34 -10.69 -1.57
CA PRO A 113 -21.60 -9.31 -1.99
C PRO A 113 -20.50 -8.35 -1.50
N PRO A 114 -20.31 -7.18 -2.14
CA PRO A 114 -19.32 -6.21 -1.71
C PRO A 114 -19.48 -5.78 -0.24
N SER A 115 -18.36 -5.53 0.42
CA SER A 115 -18.30 -4.98 1.76
C SER A 115 -17.93 -3.50 1.73
N ILE A 116 -18.27 -2.75 2.77
CA ILE A 116 -18.04 -1.32 2.86
C ILE A 116 -17.24 -1.04 4.12
N LEU A 117 -16.00 -0.55 3.97
CA LEU A 117 -15.23 -0.07 5.11
C LEU A 117 -15.87 1.19 5.67
N THR A 118 -16.22 1.15 6.95
CA THR A 118 -16.79 2.31 7.66
C THR A 118 -15.70 3.21 8.22
N VAL A 119 -16.06 4.45 8.59
CA VAL A 119 -15.14 5.38 9.28
C VAL A 119 -14.62 4.77 10.59
N LYS A 120 -15.47 4.09 11.35
CA LYS A 120 -15.07 3.39 12.58
C LYS A 120 -14.08 2.26 12.31
N GLY A 121 -14.29 1.49 11.25
CA GLY A 121 -13.35 0.45 10.83
C GLY A 121 -11.99 1.04 10.43
N ALA A 122 -11.98 2.12 9.66
CA ALA A 122 -10.76 2.83 9.29
C ALA A 122 -10.00 3.37 10.52
N GLN A 123 -10.71 3.99 11.47
CA GLN A 123 -10.13 4.45 12.74
C GLN A 123 -9.55 3.29 13.55
N TRP A 124 -10.24 2.15 13.61
CA TRP A 124 -9.75 0.96 14.31
C TRP A 124 -8.43 0.48 13.70
N LEU A 125 -8.30 0.43 12.37
CA LEU A 125 -7.05 0.01 11.70
C LEU A 125 -5.87 0.91 12.10
N PHE A 126 -6.09 2.23 12.11
CA PHE A 126 -5.09 3.19 12.57
C PHE A 126 -4.74 3.00 14.05
N ILE A 127 -5.75 2.93 14.93
CA ILE A 127 -5.56 2.77 16.38
C ILE A 127 -4.80 1.47 16.71
N ARG A 128 -5.03 0.41 15.94
CA ARG A 128 -4.31 -0.87 16.08
C ARG A 128 -2.89 -0.85 15.51
N GLY A 129 -2.49 0.27 14.91
CA GLY A 129 -1.13 0.53 14.47
C GLY A 129 -0.81 0.01 13.07
N ALA A 130 -1.82 -0.16 12.20
CA ALA A 130 -1.56 -0.46 10.79
C ALA A 130 -0.75 0.68 10.16
N LYS A 131 0.38 0.37 9.53
CA LYS A 131 1.23 1.37 8.85
C LYS A 131 0.82 1.61 7.40
N LEU A 132 0.07 0.67 6.83
CA LEU A 132 -0.52 0.66 5.50
C LEU A 132 -1.79 -0.18 5.56
N VAL A 133 -2.85 0.28 4.88
CA VAL A 133 -4.08 -0.49 4.70
C VAL A 133 -4.22 -0.85 3.23
N ALA A 134 -4.53 -2.11 2.92
CA ALA A 134 -4.73 -2.57 1.56
C ALA A 134 -6.10 -3.24 1.42
N LEU A 135 -6.92 -2.76 0.49
CA LEU A 135 -8.30 -3.21 0.29
C LEU A 135 -8.41 -4.05 -0.98
N ASP A 136 -9.01 -5.23 -0.84
CA ASP A 136 -9.54 -5.97 -1.99
C ASP A 136 -10.55 -5.13 -2.77
N ALA A 137 -10.59 -5.31 -4.10
CA ALA A 137 -11.53 -4.64 -4.99
C ALA A 137 -13.00 -4.88 -4.62
N SER A 138 -13.31 -5.94 -3.88
CA SER A 138 -14.66 -6.18 -3.35
C SER A 138 -15.01 -5.37 -2.09
N ILE A 139 -14.08 -4.55 -1.56
CA ILE A 139 -14.25 -3.78 -0.33
C ILE A 139 -14.12 -2.30 -0.65
N ALA A 140 -15.24 -1.60 -0.68
CA ALA A 140 -15.27 -0.17 -0.98
C ALA A 140 -14.93 0.66 0.27
N PRO A 141 -14.12 1.72 0.16
CA PRO A 141 -13.82 2.62 1.26
C PRO A 141 -14.96 3.64 1.49
N GLY A 142 -16.20 3.18 1.61
CA GLY A 142 -17.42 4.00 1.65
C GLY A 142 -18.49 3.48 0.68
N PRO A 143 -19.77 3.88 0.83
CA PRO A 143 -20.84 3.40 -0.03
C PRO A 143 -20.73 3.95 -1.45
N ALA A 144 -21.14 3.14 -2.41
CA ALA A 144 -21.16 3.51 -3.82
C ALA A 144 -22.06 4.73 -4.05
N GLY A 145 -21.54 5.71 -4.80
CA GLY A 145 -22.27 6.95 -5.12
C GLY A 145 -22.21 8.02 -4.02
N ASP A 146 -21.50 7.77 -2.91
CA ASP A 146 -21.27 8.77 -1.86
C ASP A 146 -19.77 9.13 -1.75
N PRO A 147 -19.30 10.11 -2.54
CA PRO A 147 -17.91 10.55 -2.50
C PRO A 147 -17.55 11.27 -1.18
N ALA A 148 -18.53 11.83 -0.46
CA ALA A 148 -18.28 12.50 0.80
C ALA A 148 -17.96 11.47 1.89
N GLN A 149 -18.76 10.42 1.99
CA GLN A 149 -18.48 9.34 2.93
C GLN A 149 -17.21 8.56 2.54
N THR A 150 -16.95 8.41 1.24
CA THR A 150 -15.68 7.83 0.77
C THR A 150 -14.47 8.64 1.23
N ARG A 151 -14.57 9.97 1.11
CA ARG A 151 -13.55 10.90 1.59
C ARG A 151 -13.36 10.77 3.10
N ASP A 152 -14.43 10.69 3.89
CA ASP A 152 -14.33 10.61 5.35
C ASP A 152 -13.67 9.31 5.83
N VAL A 153 -13.96 8.18 5.18
CA VAL A 153 -13.30 6.89 5.46
C VAL A 153 -11.81 6.97 5.16
N LEU A 154 -11.43 7.51 3.99
CA LEU A 154 -10.02 7.64 3.61
C LEU A 154 -9.28 8.64 4.50
N LEU A 155 -9.90 9.77 4.86
CA LEU A 155 -9.28 10.76 5.76
C LEU A 155 -8.95 10.19 7.13
N ALA A 156 -9.79 9.31 7.68
CA ALA A 156 -9.51 8.66 8.96
C ALA A 156 -8.14 7.91 8.99
N LEU A 157 -7.65 7.48 7.82
CA LEU A 157 -6.32 6.88 7.65
C LEU A 157 -5.28 7.91 7.21
N LEU A 158 -5.61 8.69 6.18
CA LEU A 158 -4.69 9.59 5.50
C LEU A 158 -4.23 10.78 6.37
N GLU A 159 -5.09 11.33 7.23
CA GLU A 159 -4.70 12.38 8.19
C GLU A 159 -3.68 11.90 9.22
N ASN A 160 -3.56 10.57 9.39
CA ASN A 160 -2.63 9.94 10.31
C ASN A 160 -1.41 9.33 9.59
N GLU A 161 -1.13 9.76 8.36
CA GLU A 161 0.00 9.28 7.54
C GLU A 161 -0.05 7.75 7.30
N VAL A 162 -1.26 7.18 7.21
CA VAL A 162 -1.49 5.79 6.82
C VAL A 162 -1.95 5.75 5.36
N PRO A 163 -1.05 5.49 4.39
CA PRO A 163 -1.45 5.33 3.00
C PRO A 163 -2.39 4.14 2.80
N VAL A 164 -3.14 4.18 1.71
CA VAL A 164 -4.15 3.14 1.39
C VAL A 164 -3.90 2.58 0.00
N VAL A 165 -3.77 1.26 -0.11
CA VAL A 165 -3.77 0.54 -1.39
C VAL A 165 -5.19 0.10 -1.70
N LEU A 166 -5.67 0.39 -2.90
CA LEU A 166 -7.00 0.04 -3.36
C LEU A 166 -6.94 -0.99 -4.49
N ASN A 167 -8.05 -1.69 -4.69
CA ASN A 167 -8.28 -2.62 -5.79
C ASN A 167 -7.29 -3.78 -5.83
N LEU A 168 -6.96 -4.37 -4.67
CA LEU A 168 -6.28 -5.66 -4.69
C LEU A 168 -7.18 -6.71 -5.34
N THR A 169 -6.56 -7.71 -5.95
CA THR A 169 -7.23 -8.89 -6.48
C THR A 169 -6.56 -10.14 -5.92
N GLN A 170 -7.14 -11.31 -6.17
CA GLN A 170 -6.53 -12.60 -5.81
C GLN A 170 -6.24 -12.78 -4.30
N THR A 171 -6.81 -11.95 -3.42
CA THR A 171 -6.60 -12.04 -1.95
C THR A 171 -7.10 -13.36 -1.36
N ALA A 172 -8.05 -14.03 -2.02
CA ALA A 172 -8.50 -15.38 -1.69
C ALA A 172 -7.37 -16.42 -1.75
N GLN A 173 -6.29 -16.16 -2.50
CA GLN A 173 -5.13 -17.06 -2.57
C GLN A 173 -4.26 -16.98 -1.32
N LEU A 174 -4.27 -15.88 -0.56
CA LEU A 174 -3.44 -15.71 0.63
C LEU A 174 -3.82 -16.73 1.71
N SER A 175 -2.82 -17.30 2.38
CA SER A 175 -3.04 -18.09 3.58
C SER A 175 -3.49 -17.23 4.76
N ASP A 176 -4.02 -17.85 5.82
CA ASP A 176 -4.37 -17.12 7.06
C ASP A 176 -3.14 -16.82 7.95
N GLN A 177 -1.95 -17.22 7.50
CA GLN A 177 -0.69 -16.92 8.15
C GLN A 177 -0.25 -15.48 7.88
N ARG A 178 0.77 -15.03 8.60
CA ARG A 178 1.42 -13.75 8.31
C ARG A 178 2.19 -13.85 6.99
N VAL A 179 2.05 -12.83 6.16
CA VAL A 179 2.76 -12.71 4.89
C VAL A 179 3.66 -11.49 4.92
N ALA A 180 4.67 -11.42 4.07
CA ALA A 180 5.36 -10.16 3.83
C ALA A 180 4.79 -9.52 2.56
N LEU A 181 4.23 -8.30 2.64
CA LEU A 181 3.66 -7.59 1.51
C LEU A 181 4.63 -6.53 1.00
N MET A 182 4.71 -6.35 -0.33
CA MET A 182 5.37 -5.23 -1.01
C MET A 182 4.36 -4.52 -1.91
N ALA A 183 4.25 -3.19 -1.77
CA ALA A 183 3.43 -2.32 -2.61
C ALA A 183 4.18 -1.01 -2.89
N LEU A 184 5.37 -1.10 -3.49
CA LEU A 184 6.30 0.02 -3.67
C LEU A 184 5.91 0.90 -4.87
N PRO A 185 5.41 2.14 -4.68
CA PRO A 185 5.16 3.05 -5.79
C PRO A 185 6.46 3.63 -6.36
N SER A 186 6.41 4.18 -7.57
CA SER A 186 7.51 5.01 -8.07
C SER A 186 7.60 6.31 -7.25
N PRO A 187 8.80 6.81 -6.92
CA PRO A 187 8.98 7.97 -6.05
C PRO A 187 8.75 9.29 -6.81
N VAL A 188 7.53 9.50 -7.30
CA VAL A 188 7.16 10.70 -8.07
C VAL A 188 6.64 11.78 -7.13
N LYS A 189 7.30 12.94 -7.15
CA LYS A 189 6.97 14.08 -6.30
C LYS A 189 5.62 14.69 -6.66
N GLY A 190 4.84 15.07 -5.65
CA GLY A 190 3.63 15.88 -5.82
C GLY A 190 2.43 15.11 -6.37
N LEU A 191 2.48 13.77 -6.41
CA LEU A 191 1.34 12.95 -6.78
C LEU A 191 0.59 12.45 -5.55
N ASP A 192 -0.72 12.41 -5.68
CA ASP A 192 -1.68 11.93 -4.69
C ASP A 192 -1.87 10.40 -4.73
N ALA A 193 -1.60 9.77 -5.87
CA ALA A 193 -1.74 8.34 -6.06
C ALA A 193 -0.82 7.81 -7.15
N TRP A 194 -0.57 6.51 -7.11
CA TRP A 194 0.25 5.84 -8.12
C TRP A 194 -0.14 4.36 -8.31
N PRO A 195 -0.27 3.87 -9.56
CA PRO A 195 -0.47 2.45 -9.83
C PRO A 195 0.71 1.61 -9.34
N VAL A 196 0.43 0.49 -8.70
CA VAL A 196 1.47 -0.30 -8.03
C VAL A 196 1.27 -1.80 -8.22
N ARG A 197 2.37 -2.52 -8.44
CA ARG A 197 2.39 -3.98 -8.34
C ARG A 197 2.46 -4.36 -6.88
N VAL A 198 1.45 -5.07 -6.41
CA VAL A 198 1.37 -5.57 -5.04
C VAL A 198 1.65 -7.06 -5.05
N VAL A 199 2.66 -7.48 -4.29
CA VAL A 199 3.03 -8.89 -4.16
C VAL A 199 3.15 -9.28 -2.70
N ALA A 200 2.74 -10.50 -2.37
CA ALA A 200 2.90 -11.09 -1.04
C ALA A 200 3.82 -12.31 -1.09
N LEU A 201 4.76 -12.38 -0.14
CA LEU A 201 5.56 -13.57 0.15
C LEU A 201 4.84 -14.39 1.22
N ASP A 202 4.05 -15.34 0.76
CA ASP A 202 3.15 -16.14 1.57
C ASP A 202 3.79 -17.51 1.92
N PRO A 203 3.82 -17.93 3.21
CA PRO A 203 4.29 -19.26 3.60
C PRO A 203 3.30 -20.40 3.32
N GLY A 204 2.10 -20.10 2.79
CA GLY A 204 1.10 -21.08 2.39
C GLY A 204 1.58 -22.07 1.31
N ALA A 205 0.80 -23.12 1.09
CA ALA A 205 1.10 -24.16 0.11
C ALA A 205 1.31 -23.57 -1.29
N GLU A 206 2.25 -24.10 -2.06
CA GLU A 206 2.52 -23.63 -3.42
C GLU A 206 1.24 -23.77 -4.28
N PRO A 207 0.78 -22.72 -4.99
CA PRO A 207 -0.27 -22.90 -5.96
C PRO A 207 0.24 -23.85 -7.03
N ALA A 208 -0.65 -24.67 -7.58
CA ALA A 208 -0.36 -25.35 -8.84
C ALA A 208 -0.14 -24.24 -9.87
N ILE A 209 1.12 -23.87 -10.13
CA ILE A 209 1.47 -23.00 -11.24
C ILE A 209 0.89 -23.70 -12.45
N PRO A 210 -0.10 -23.14 -13.17
CA PRO A 210 -0.31 -23.58 -14.53
C PRO A 210 1.00 -23.22 -15.20
N VAL A 211 1.82 -24.23 -15.47
CA VAL A 211 2.96 -24.07 -16.36
C VAL A 211 2.32 -23.63 -17.67
N ALA A 212 2.24 -22.31 -17.89
CA ALA A 212 2.00 -21.79 -19.21
C ALA A 212 3.10 -22.44 -20.05
N ASP A 213 2.70 -23.19 -21.08
CA ASP A 213 3.63 -23.81 -22.00
C ASP A 213 4.67 -22.76 -22.36
N VAL A 214 5.87 -22.90 -21.81
CA VAL A 214 7.00 -22.09 -22.22
C VAL A 214 7.05 -22.35 -23.72
N PRO A 215 6.85 -21.32 -24.58
CA PRO A 215 6.93 -21.53 -26.01
C PRO A 215 8.28 -22.20 -26.25
N GLN A 216 8.26 -23.44 -26.72
CA GLN A 216 9.47 -24.14 -27.13
C GLN A 216 10.10 -23.20 -28.16
N VAL A 217 11.24 -22.60 -27.81
CA VAL A 217 11.98 -21.74 -28.73
C VAL A 217 12.20 -22.61 -29.97
N PRO A 218 11.66 -22.25 -31.16
CA PRO A 218 11.84 -23.07 -32.33
C PRO A 218 13.35 -23.16 -32.61
N GLU A 219 13.87 -24.37 -32.53
CA GLU A 219 15.24 -24.73 -32.89
C GLU A 219 15.39 -24.65 -34.42
N ALA A 220 15.41 -23.43 -34.98
CA ALA A 220 15.91 -23.15 -36.32
C ALA A 220 15.83 -21.66 -36.65
N VAL A 221 16.95 -20.97 -36.51
CA VAL A 221 17.38 -20.00 -37.53
C VAL A 221 18.88 -20.19 -37.72
N HIS A 222 19.22 -21.27 -38.43
CA HIS A 222 20.51 -21.36 -39.11
C HIS A 222 20.38 -20.64 -40.46
N GLU A 223 21.50 -20.06 -40.88
CA GLU A 223 21.77 -19.34 -42.13
C GLU A 223 21.41 -17.84 -42.14
N PHE A 224 22.31 -17.04 -41.57
CA PHE A 224 22.66 -15.77 -42.20
C PHE A 224 23.38 -16.09 -43.51
N ASP A 225 22.65 -15.96 -44.62
CA ASP A 225 23.23 -16.00 -45.96
C ASP A 225 24.03 -14.71 -46.19
N ALA A 226 25.35 -14.84 -46.15
CA ALA A 226 26.28 -13.79 -46.55
C ALA A 226 26.48 -13.87 -48.07
N GLY A 227 25.52 -13.33 -48.82
CA GLY A 227 25.54 -13.31 -50.27
C GLY A 227 25.12 -11.97 -50.86
N ASP A 228 25.98 -11.43 -51.71
CA ASP A 228 25.77 -10.32 -52.66
C ASP A 228 25.81 -8.87 -52.15
N ALA A 229 27.05 -8.43 -51.95
CA ALA A 229 27.47 -7.09 -52.30
C ALA A 229 27.74 -6.99 -53.82
N ALA A 230 26.87 -6.34 -54.60
CA ALA A 230 27.22 -5.68 -55.86
C ALA A 230 26.05 -4.87 -56.46
N GLY A 231 26.31 -3.59 -56.75
CA GLY A 231 25.51 -2.72 -57.64
C GLY A 231 24.33 -2.02 -56.94
N ASP A 232 24.04 -0.74 -57.16
CA ASP A 232 24.44 0.16 -58.22
C ASP A 232 24.28 1.61 -57.71
N GLY A 233 25.12 2.51 -58.22
CA GLY A 233 25.13 3.91 -57.81
C GLY A 233 23.88 4.65 -58.29
N ALA A 234 23.16 5.27 -57.36
CA ALA A 234 22.24 6.36 -57.67
C ALA A 234 22.48 7.50 -56.67
N ALA A 235 23.10 8.56 -57.17
CA ALA A 235 23.29 9.81 -56.47
C ALA A 235 21.93 10.40 -56.08
N LEU A 236 21.71 10.61 -54.77
CA LEU A 236 20.63 11.49 -54.30
C LEU A 236 21.25 12.83 -53.92
N THR A 237 20.98 13.81 -54.78
CA THR A 237 21.26 15.23 -54.55
C THR A 237 20.61 15.71 -53.26
N VAL A 238 21.44 16.19 -52.32
CA VAL A 238 21.01 16.92 -51.12
C VAL A 238 20.58 18.32 -51.55
N ALA A 239 19.30 18.66 -51.34
CA ALA A 239 18.82 20.03 -51.38
C ALA A 239 19.15 20.72 -50.03
N PRO A 240 19.53 22.02 -50.03
CA PRO A 240 20.05 22.67 -48.83
C PRO A 240 18.95 22.97 -47.82
N GLU A 241 19.36 22.95 -46.55
CA GLU A 241 18.64 23.37 -45.36
C GLU A 241 17.88 24.68 -45.56
N THR A 242 16.58 24.67 -45.29
CA THR A 242 15.86 25.88 -44.91
C THR A 242 15.84 25.97 -43.39
N THR A 243 16.72 26.82 -42.87
CA THR A 243 16.62 27.50 -41.58
C THR A 243 15.17 27.89 -41.27
N ALA A 244 14.57 27.23 -40.27
CA ALA A 244 13.38 27.71 -39.61
C ALA A 244 13.80 28.52 -38.38
N VAL A 245 13.55 29.81 -38.51
CA VAL A 245 13.73 30.90 -37.55
C VAL A 245 12.88 30.63 -36.31
N GLU A 246 13.50 30.62 -35.12
CA GLU A 246 12.80 30.71 -33.84
C GLU A 246 12.05 32.05 -33.75
N PRO A 247 10.78 32.09 -33.32
CA PRO A 247 10.11 33.35 -33.03
C PRO A 247 10.66 33.96 -31.73
N PRO A 248 10.76 35.30 -31.65
CA PRO A 248 11.30 35.98 -30.47
C PRO A 248 10.37 35.83 -29.27
N ILE A 249 10.95 35.47 -28.13
CA ILE A 249 10.32 35.50 -26.82
C ILE A 249 10.24 36.97 -26.41
N ASP A 250 9.06 37.57 -26.57
CA ASP A 250 8.76 38.92 -26.09
C ASP A 250 8.66 38.90 -24.56
N ALA A 251 9.74 39.28 -23.90
CA ALA A 251 9.80 39.47 -22.46
C ALA A 251 9.23 40.85 -22.09
N THR A 252 7.91 40.96 -22.02
CA THR A 252 7.26 42.08 -21.33
C THR A 252 7.02 41.70 -19.86
N PRO A 253 7.59 42.41 -18.87
CA PRO A 253 7.33 42.13 -17.46
C PRO A 253 5.89 42.50 -17.08
N ALA A 254 5.21 41.60 -16.37
CA ALA A 254 3.89 41.84 -15.82
C ALA A 254 3.90 43.04 -14.84
N PRO A 255 2.89 43.94 -14.87
CA PRO A 255 2.82 45.06 -13.94
C PRO A 255 2.53 44.58 -12.52
N ALA A 256 3.22 45.19 -11.56
CA ALA A 256 2.98 45.01 -10.13
C ALA A 256 1.54 45.35 -9.77
N HIS A 257 0.86 44.44 -9.08
CA HIS A 257 -0.42 44.71 -8.45
C HIS A 257 -0.22 45.68 -7.28
N GLU A 258 -0.59 46.94 -7.45
CA GLU A 258 -0.87 47.84 -6.33
C GLU A 258 -2.22 47.46 -5.70
N PRO A 259 -2.33 47.39 -4.36
CA PRO A 259 -3.61 47.17 -3.70
C PRO A 259 -4.45 48.46 -3.72
N SER A 260 -5.68 48.36 -4.21
CA SER A 260 -6.71 49.40 -4.06
C SER A 260 -7.21 49.53 -2.61
N PRO A 261 -7.68 50.71 -2.20
CA PRO A 261 -7.92 51.05 -0.79
C PRO A 261 -9.17 50.36 -0.25
N VAL A 262 -9.05 49.82 0.97
CA VAL A 262 -10.17 49.25 1.73
C VAL A 262 -10.84 50.38 2.51
N ASP A 263 -12.13 50.56 2.22
CA ASP A 263 -13.04 51.46 2.91
C ASP A 263 -13.35 50.94 4.34
N GLY A 264 -13.51 51.86 5.28
CA GLY A 264 -13.42 51.61 6.72
C GLY A 264 -14.54 50.78 7.36
N GLY A 265 -14.22 50.17 8.51
CA GLY A 265 -15.23 49.67 9.45
C GLY A 265 -14.75 48.59 10.43
N SER A 266 -14.57 48.99 11.69
CA SER A 266 -14.51 48.16 12.92
C SER A 266 -13.22 47.36 13.22
N ALA A 267 -12.50 47.86 14.21
CA ALA A 267 -11.33 47.25 14.84
C ALA A 267 -11.69 46.01 15.70
N PRO A 268 -10.85 44.96 15.72
CA PRO A 268 -10.80 44.00 16.81
C PRO A 268 -9.76 44.40 17.87
N ARG A 269 -10.12 44.18 19.14
CA ARG A 269 -9.29 44.38 20.34
C ARG A 269 -8.00 43.57 20.30
N ALA A 270 -6.91 44.19 20.76
CA ALA A 270 -5.62 43.56 21.01
C ALA A 270 -5.68 42.53 22.17
N PRO A 271 -4.88 41.46 22.13
CA PRO A 271 -4.72 40.53 23.26
C PRO A 271 -3.77 41.12 24.33
N GLU A 272 -4.13 40.93 25.60
CA GLU A 272 -3.31 41.29 26.76
C GLU A 272 -2.03 40.45 26.84
N LEU A 273 -0.91 41.15 27.06
CA LEU A 273 0.42 40.61 27.33
C LEU A 273 0.46 40.01 28.75
N ILE A 274 0.83 38.74 28.86
CA ILE A 274 1.23 38.10 30.12
C ILE A 274 2.74 38.35 30.31
N PRO A 275 3.21 38.79 31.50
CA PRO A 275 4.61 39.13 31.69
C PRO A 275 5.51 37.89 31.87
N GLU A 276 6.71 37.98 31.30
CA GLU A 276 7.84 37.09 31.51
C GLU A 276 8.20 36.99 33.00
N VAL A 277 8.47 35.76 33.45
CA VAL A 277 9.16 35.50 34.72
C VAL A 277 10.45 34.75 34.40
N SER A 278 11.54 35.35 34.88
CA SER A 278 12.95 35.08 34.65
C SER A 278 13.45 33.73 35.19
N GLU A 279 14.41 33.14 34.47
CA GLU A 279 15.30 32.07 34.94
C GLU A 279 16.33 32.52 35.99
N SER A 280 16.76 31.55 36.82
CA SER A 280 17.85 31.52 37.83
C SER A 280 17.27 31.19 39.22
N ALA A 281 17.56 30.09 39.92
CA ALA A 281 18.85 29.48 40.20
C ALA A 281 18.69 28.08 40.87
N VAL A 282 19.58 27.15 40.51
CA VAL A 282 20.40 26.27 41.38
C VAL A 282 19.70 25.36 42.42
N ALA A 283 19.80 24.03 42.24
CA ALA A 283 20.63 23.14 43.08
C ALA A 283 20.30 21.65 42.86
N ALA A 284 21.35 20.86 42.67
CA ALA A 284 21.37 19.40 42.69
C ALA A 284 21.13 18.83 44.09
N THR A 285 20.55 17.63 44.20
CA THR A 285 20.94 16.58 45.16
C THR A 285 20.38 15.23 44.70
N ALA A 286 21.28 14.28 44.44
CA ALA A 286 21.00 12.84 44.33
C ALA A 286 21.03 12.20 45.73
N MET A 287 20.10 11.28 46.03
CA MET A 287 20.12 10.21 47.05
C MET A 287 18.74 9.51 46.99
N THR A 288 18.50 8.22 47.22
CA THR A 288 19.26 6.98 47.46
C THR A 288 18.18 5.89 47.44
N GLU A 289 18.57 4.67 47.07
CA GLU A 289 17.78 3.43 47.05
C GLU A 289 16.86 3.20 48.26
N ARG A 290 15.71 2.54 48.03
CA ARG A 290 15.22 1.48 48.93
C ARG A 290 14.22 0.53 48.27
N ALA A 291 14.64 -0.74 48.20
CA ALA A 291 13.81 -1.90 47.87
C ALA A 291 12.79 -2.21 48.99
N PRO A 292 11.68 -2.91 48.68
CA PRO A 292 10.91 -3.63 49.69
C PRO A 292 11.42 -5.07 49.82
N ALA A 293 11.64 -5.48 51.07
CA ALA A 293 11.98 -6.84 51.46
C ALA A 293 10.76 -7.77 51.28
N HIS A 294 10.97 -8.89 50.58
CA HIS A 294 10.09 -10.05 50.61
C HIS A 294 10.42 -10.89 51.84
N ASP A 295 9.42 -11.10 52.69
CA ASP A 295 9.47 -12.02 53.82
C ASP A 295 9.07 -13.43 53.36
N ALA A 296 9.79 -14.42 53.89
CA ALA A 296 9.71 -15.82 53.52
C ALA A 296 8.86 -16.58 54.55
N SER A 297 7.85 -17.33 54.07
CA SER A 297 7.30 -18.49 54.78
C SER A 297 6.49 -19.36 53.81
N THR A 298 7.10 -20.46 53.38
CA THR A 298 6.48 -21.65 52.77
C THR A 298 5.65 -22.43 53.80
N PRO A 299 4.60 -23.17 53.37
CA PRO A 299 4.83 -24.60 53.12
C PRO A 299 4.11 -25.16 51.88
N THR A 300 4.78 -26.09 51.20
CA THR A 300 4.25 -27.03 50.20
C THR A 300 3.30 -28.05 50.83
N PRO A 301 2.37 -28.61 50.03
CA PRO A 301 2.43 -30.05 49.85
C PRO A 301 2.12 -30.49 48.40
N THR A 302 2.91 -31.43 47.88
CA THR A 302 2.50 -32.36 46.82
C THR A 302 3.36 -33.61 46.99
N THR A 303 2.71 -34.76 47.21
CA THR A 303 2.87 -35.99 46.42
C THR A 303 2.02 -37.09 47.06
N ALA A 304 1.01 -37.52 46.32
CA ALA A 304 0.37 -38.81 46.49
C ALA A 304 1.20 -39.87 45.74
N SER A 305 1.49 -40.99 46.40
CA SER A 305 1.46 -42.35 45.85
C SER A 305 2.24 -43.26 46.79
N GLU A 306 1.55 -44.16 47.50
CA GLU A 306 2.11 -45.47 47.79
C GLU A 306 1.00 -46.50 47.93
N SER A 307 1.10 -47.50 47.06
CA SER A 307 0.28 -48.68 46.92
C SER A 307 0.86 -49.84 47.72
N ALA A 308 0.05 -50.52 48.53
CA ALA A 308 0.27 -51.92 48.92
C ALA A 308 -1.06 -52.50 49.42
N GLY A 309 -1.45 -53.69 48.93
CA GLY A 309 -2.64 -54.39 49.43
C GLY A 309 -3.21 -55.47 48.51
N GLU A 310 -2.44 -56.54 48.34
CA GLU A 310 -2.82 -57.96 48.19
C GLU A 310 -4.25 -58.43 47.85
N SER A 311 -4.25 -59.45 46.98
CA SER A 311 -5.06 -60.70 47.00
C SER A 311 -6.53 -60.68 46.55
N ALA A 312 -6.82 -61.35 45.42
CA ALA A 312 -7.57 -62.61 45.39
C ALA A 312 -7.86 -63.08 43.94
N THR A 313 -7.36 -64.27 43.63
CA THR A 313 -7.76 -65.16 42.54
C THR A 313 -9.20 -65.66 42.67
N GLY A 314 -9.94 -65.73 41.56
CA GLY A 314 -11.21 -66.47 41.41
C GLY A 314 -11.91 -66.09 40.09
N ILE A 315 -11.77 -66.82 38.98
CA ILE A 315 -12.54 -68.03 38.57
C ILE A 315 -13.97 -67.71 38.05
N VAL A 316 -14.13 -67.87 36.72
CA VAL A 316 -15.25 -68.52 35.97
C VAL A 316 -16.43 -67.69 35.41
N ALA A 317 -16.47 -67.75 34.07
CA ALA A 317 -17.57 -67.99 33.10
C ALA A 317 -18.78 -67.06 32.95
N GLU A 318 -19.02 -66.79 31.67
CA GLU A 318 -20.29 -66.42 31.02
C GLU A 318 -21.45 -67.33 31.41
N PRO A 319 -22.67 -66.85 31.16
CA PRO A 319 -23.38 -67.32 29.96
C PRO A 319 -23.84 -66.21 29.00
#